data_AF-A0A245ZJP4-F1
#
_entry.id   AF-A0A245ZJP4-F1
#
_cell.length_a   1.000
_cell.length_b   1.000
_cell.length_c   1.000
_cell.angle_alpha   90.00
_cell.angle_beta   90.00
_cell.angle_gamma   90.00
#
_symmetry.space_group_name_H-M   'P 1'
#
loop_
_entity.id
_entity.type
_entity.pdbx_description
1 polymer ?
#
loop_
_entity_poly.entity_id
_entity_poly.type
_entity_poly.pdbx_seq_one_letter_code
_entity_poly.pdbx_strand_id
1 'polypeptide(L)'
;MTQDIQDRLQGFKARFLARCREDAAALRSGTLPPVEVQKIAHRIAGMAGTLCLHDLGKSAAALDERIAEALPYDTELDALLVQLSLI
;
A
#
# COMPACT_ATOMS: atom_id res chain seq x y z
N MET A 1 16.56 13.28 19.38
CA MET A 1 15.34 13.48 18.56
C MET A 1 14.35 14.25 19.41
N THR A 2 13.85 15.39 18.96
CA THR A 2 12.91 16.25 19.71
C THR A 2 11.48 15.70 19.61
N GLN A 3 10.68 15.87 20.68
CA GLN A 3 9.30 15.39 20.81
C GLN A 3 8.41 15.73 19.59
N ASP A 4 8.54 16.96 19.06
CA ASP A 4 7.82 17.44 17.87
C ASP A 4 7.99 16.56 16.62
N ILE A 5 9.21 16.04 16.41
CA ILE A 5 9.50 15.17 15.25
C ILE A 5 8.80 13.81 15.41
N GLN A 6 8.76 13.28 16.63
CA GLN A 6 8.07 12.02 16.92
C GLN A 6 6.56 12.17 16.75
N ASP A 7 5.97 13.25 17.24
CA ASP A 7 4.53 13.51 17.13
C ASP A 7 4.11 13.69 15.67
N ARG A 8 4.92 14.38 14.87
CA ARG A 8 4.71 14.52 13.42
C ARG A 8 4.76 13.16 12.71
N LEU A 9 5.78 12.35 12.99
CA LEU A 9 5.92 11.00 12.40
C LEU A 9 4.74 10.10 12.77
N GLN A 10 4.28 10.14 14.01
CA GLN A 10 3.09 9.39 14.44
C GLN A 10 1.84 9.86 13.69
N GLY A 11 1.66 11.17 13.52
CA GLY A 11 0.56 11.73 12.74
C GLY A 11 0.62 11.30 11.27
N PHE A 12 1.81 11.26 10.66
CA PHE A 12 1.99 10.74 9.30
C PHE A 12 1.65 9.25 9.20
N LYS A 13 2.14 8.45 10.14
CA LYS A 13 1.83 7.01 10.19
C LYS A 13 0.32 6.78 10.30
N ALA A 14 -0.37 7.46 11.22
CA ALA A 14 -1.81 7.32 11.40
C ALA A 14 -2.60 7.64 10.11
N ARG A 15 -2.25 8.73 9.41
CA ARG A 15 -2.88 9.08 8.13
C ARG A 15 -2.61 8.05 7.04
N PHE A 16 -1.39 7.53 6.96
CA PHE A 16 -1.05 6.47 6.03
C PHE A 16 -1.86 5.20 6.30
N LEU A 17 -1.97 4.77 7.55
CA LEU A 17 -2.76 3.60 7.92
C LEU A 17 -4.25 3.75 7.63
N ALA A 18 -4.82 4.92 7.91
CA ALA A 18 -6.21 5.22 7.57
C ALA A 18 -6.44 5.08 6.05
N ARG A 19 -5.51 5.63 5.25
CA ARG A 19 -5.58 5.52 3.80
C ARG A 19 -5.42 4.09 3.30
N CYS A 20 -4.53 3.29 3.89
CA CYS A 20 -4.39 1.87 3.55
C CYS A 20 -5.70 1.09 3.74
N ARG A 21 -6.51 1.43 4.75
CA ARG A 21 -7.82 0.79 4.97
C ARG A 21 -8.84 1.17 3.91
N GLU A 22 -8.87 2.44 3.50
CA GLU A 22 -9.72 2.91 2.39
C GLU A 22 -9.31 2.24 1.07
N ASP A 23 -8.00 2.18 0.80
CA ASP A 23 -7.45 1.55 -0.38
C ASP A 23 -7.78 0.04 -0.41
N ALA A 24 -7.66 -0.66 0.72
CA ALA A 24 -8.06 -2.06 0.82
C ALA A 24 -9.55 -2.28 0.47
N ALA A 25 -10.44 -1.41 0.95
CA ALA A 25 -11.86 -1.49 0.62
C ALA A 25 -12.11 -1.30 -0.89
N ALA A 26 -11.42 -0.33 -1.51
CA ALA A 26 -11.52 -0.07 -2.94
C ALA A 26 -10.92 -1.20 -3.80
N LEU A 27 -9.81 -1.80 -3.37
CA LEU A 27 -9.20 -2.95 -4.04
C LEU A 27 -10.11 -4.19 -3.97
N ARG A 28 -10.72 -4.45 -2.81
CA ARG A 28 -11.64 -5.59 -2.60
C ARG A 28 -12.93 -5.50 -3.40
N SER A 29 -13.35 -4.31 -3.83
CA SER A 29 -14.54 -4.20 -4.69
C SER A 29 -14.30 -4.82 -6.07
N GLY A 30 -13.04 -4.94 -6.51
CA GLY A 30 -12.68 -5.48 -7.83
C GLY A 30 -13.12 -4.61 -9.00
N THR A 31 -13.59 -3.38 -8.75
CA THR A 31 -14.14 -2.48 -9.78
C THR A 31 -13.12 -1.48 -10.32
N LEU A 32 -11.93 -1.43 -9.74
CA LEU A 32 -10.90 -0.48 -10.15
C LEU A 32 -10.24 -0.91 -11.46
N PRO A 33 -10.02 0.00 -12.41
CA PRO A 33 -9.21 -0.31 -13.59
C PRO A 33 -7.74 -0.52 -13.17
N PRO A 34 -6.94 -1.29 -13.94
CA PRO A 34 -5.56 -1.62 -13.58
C PRO A 34 -4.69 -0.39 -13.25
N VAL A 35 -4.87 0.72 -13.97
CA VAL A 35 -4.14 1.96 -13.72
C VAL A 35 -4.38 2.55 -12.32
N GLU A 36 -5.59 2.41 -11.78
CA GLU A 36 -5.90 2.90 -10.43
C GLU A 36 -5.39 1.93 -9.36
N VAL A 37 -5.45 0.62 -9.63
CA VAL A 37 -4.81 -0.41 -8.78
C VAL A 37 -3.30 -0.13 -8.69
N GLN A 38 -2.65 0.14 -9.82
CA GLN A 38 -1.22 0.46 -9.87
C GLN A 38 -0.87 1.72 -9.06
N LYS A 39 -1.64 2.81 -9.20
CA LYS A 39 -1.42 4.04 -8.42
C LYS A 39 -1.51 3.80 -6.91
N ILE A 40 -2.41 2.92 -6.48
CA ILE A 40 -2.54 2.52 -5.08
C ILE A 40 -1.28 1.75 -4.66
N ALA A 41 -0.89 0.72 -5.42
CA ALA A 41 0.27 -0.12 -5.17
C ALA A 41 1.56 0.71 -5.09
N HIS A 42 1.82 1.56 -6.08
CA HIS A 42 2.97 2.45 -6.14
C HIS A 42 3.09 3.37 -4.91
N ARG A 43 1.97 3.98 -4.51
CA ARG A 43 1.93 4.85 -3.33
C ARG A 43 2.23 4.07 -2.04
N ILE A 44 1.63 2.89 -1.87
CA ILE A 44 1.85 2.05 -0.69
C ILE A 44 3.32 1.64 -0.64
N ALA A 45 3.91 1.20 -1.75
CA ALA A 45 5.32 0.81 -1.83
C ALA A 45 6.26 1.94 -1.39
N GLY A 46 6.04 3.17 -1.89
CA GLY A 46 6.86 4.33 -1.55
C GLY A 46 6.78 4.70 -0.05
N MET A 47 5.58 4.70 0.52
CA MET A 47 5.37 5.10 1.92
C MET A 47 5.74 4.02 2.93
N ALA A 48 5.55 2.74 2.58
CA ALA A 48 5.85 1.62 3.45
C ALA A 48 7.34 1.55 3.82
N GLY A 49 8.23 1.90 2.88
CA GLY A 49 9.67 2.00 3.13
C GLY A 49 10.02 3.05 4.19
N THR A 50 9.39 4.22 4.15
CA THR A 50 9.61 5.28 5.16
C THR A 50 9.12 4.88 6.56
N LEU A 51 8.09 4.04 6.64
CA LEU A 51 7.45 3.63 7.89
C LEU A 51 7.93 2.26 8.42
N CYS A 52 8.98 1.69 7.81
CA CYS A 52 9.52 0.37 8.14
C CYS A 52 8.50 -0.79 8.01
N LEU A 53 7.49 -0.63 7.16
CA LEU A 53 6.46 -1.64 6.86
C LEU A 53 6.91 -2.51 5.67
N HIS A 54 8.05 -3.19 5.84
CA HIS A 54 8.78 -3.82 4.75
C HIS A 54 7.95 -4.83 3.94
N ASP A 55 7.18 -5.69 4.60
CA ASP A 55 6.40 -6.73 3.91
C ASP A 55 5.23 -6.14 3.11
N LEU A 56 4.54 -5.14 3.68
CA LEU A 56 3.54 -4.36 2.95
C LEU A 56 4.15 -3.68 1.72
N GLY A 57 5.31 -3.06 1.88
CA GLY A 57 6.02 -2.39 0.79
C GLY A 57 6.43 -3.35 -0.32
N LYS A 58 6.92 -4.54 0.03
CA LYS A 58 7.28 -5.59 -0.94
C LYS A 58 6.07 -6.10 -1.72
N SER A 59 4.97 -6.43 -1.04
CA SER A 59 3.74 -6.86 -1.72
C SER A 59 3.19 -5.79 -2.65
N ALA A 60 3.21 -4.52 -2.23
CA ALA A 60 2.77 -3.42 -3.06
C ALA A 60 3.67 -3.18 -4.27
N ALA A 61 5.00 -3.29 -4.11
CA ALA A 61 5.93 -3.15 -5.22
C ALA A 61 5.76 -4.28 -6.26
N ALA A 62 5.56 -5.52 -5.81
CA ALA A 62 5.31 -6.64 -6.72
C ALA A 62 4.03 -6.44 -7.55
N LEU A 63 2.96 -5.95 -6.94
CA LEU A 63 1.73 -5.61 -7.65
C LEU A 63 1.94 -4.47 -8.67
N ASP A 64 2.64 -3.40 -8.28
CA ASP A 64 2.97 -2.27 -9.16
C ASP A 64 3.74 -2.74 -10.41
N GLU A 65 4.77 -3.57 -10.22
CA GLU A 65 5.59 -4.12 -11.29
C GLU A 65 4.79 -4.99 -12.27
N ARG A 66 3.97 -5.93 -11.77
CA ARG A 66 3.14 -6.79 -12.62
C ARG A 66 2.19 -5.97 -13.51
N ILE A 67 1.57 -4.93 -12.95
CA ILE A 67 0.67 -4.06 -13.72
C ILE A 67 1.45 -3.20 -14.71
N ALA A 68 2.62 -2.68 -14.33
CA ALA A 68 3.50 -1.92 -15.24
C ALA A 68 3.90 -2.74 -16.47
N GLU A 69 4.14 -4.04 -16.28
CA GLU A 69 4.49 -4.99 -17.34
C GLU A 69 3.27 -5.57 -18.08
N ALA A 70 2.05 -5.12 -17.74
CA ALA A 70 0.78 -5.62 -18.27
C ALA A 70 0.62 -7.16 -18.12
N LEU A 71 1.12 -7.71 -17.01
CA LEU A 71 1.05 -9.13 -16.68
C LEU A 71 -0.13 -9.41 -15.73
N PRO A 72 -0.63 -10.67 -15.66
CA PRO A 72 -1.66 -11.06 -14.69
C PRO A 72 -1.22 -10.78 -13.26
N TYR A 73 -2.07 -10.20 -12.42
CA TYR A 73 -1.64 -9.70 -11.10
C TYR A 73 -2.53 -10.14 -9.92
N ASP A 74 -3.43 -11.10 -10.13
CA ASP A 74 -4.39 -11.54 -9.11
C ASP A 74 -3.70 -12.04 -7.84
N THR A 75 -2.62 -12.82 -7.99
CA THR A 75 -1.83 -13.34 -6.86
C THR A 75 -1.18 -12.21 -6.04
N GLU A 76 -0.60 -11.22 -6.71
CA GLU A 76 0.04 -10.08 -6.07
C GLU A 76 -0.99 -9.15 -5.41
N LEU A 77 -2.17 -9.02 -6.02
CA LEU A 77 -3.30 -8.30 -5.44
C LEU A 77 -3.79 -8.97 -4.16
N ASP A 78 -4.01 -10.29 -4.18
CA ASP A 78 -4.39 -11.07 -3.00
C ASP A 78 -3.32 -10.97 -1.90
N ALA A 79 -2.04 -11.07 -2.26
CA ALA A 79 -0.94 -10.92 -1.32
C ALA A 79 -0.94 -9.53 -0.66
N LEU A 80 -1.15 -8.47 -1.43
CA LEU A 80 -1.28 -7.11 -0.89
C LEU A 80 -2.51 -6.97 0.03
N LEU A 81 -3.65 -7.55 -0.35
CA LEU A 81 -4.87 -7.53 0.46
C LEU A 81 -4.71 -8.27 1.80
N VAL A 82 -3.91 -9.35 1.82
CA VAL A 82 -3.51 -10.04 3.06
C VAL A 82 -2.68 -9.09 3.92
N GLN A 83 -1.65 -8.44 3.38
CA GLN A 83 -0.82 -7.49 4.16
C GLN A 83 -1.65 -6.34 4.72
N LEU A 84 -2.56 -5.76 3.92
CA LEU A 84 -3.43 -4.69 4.34
C LEU A 84 -4.41 -5.10 5.46
N SER A 85 -4.74 -6.40 5.57
CA SER A 85 -5.61 -6.90 6.64
C SER A 85 -4.92 -7.01 8.00
N LEU A 86 -3.59 -6.93 8.04
CA LEU A 86 -2.79 -7.03 9.26
C LEU A 86 -2.60 -5.66 9.97
N ILE A 87 -3.24 -4.60 9.48
CA ILE A 87 -2.99 -3.20 9.87
C ILE A 87 -4.27 -2.48 10.34
#